data_AF-A0A3D3F9R3-F1
#
_entry.id   AF-A0A3D3F9R3-F1
#
_cell.length_a   1.000
_cell.length_b   1.000
_cell.length_c   1.000
_cell.angle_alpha   90.00
_cell.angle_beta   90.00
_cell.angle_gamma   90.00
#
_symmetry.space_group_name_H-M   'P 1'
#
loop_
_entity.id
_entity.type
_entity.pdbx_description
1 polymer ?
#
loop_
_entity_poly.entity_id
_entity_poly.type
_entity_poly.pdbx_seq_one_letter_code
_entity_poly.pdbx_strand_id
1 'polypeptide(L)'
;MKENVTRRAFLKSSAAVGAIGVIGASGTTGLLTSCSGNKKNALKPLKEPGTYYIPELPDMAKDGKELKAGVIGCGGRGSGAAFDFLNAANGVTIVALGDVFEDKVNSLADKLKAEKNIDVPADKRFVGLDAYKQVIDSGVDVVINATPP
;
A
#
# COMPACT_ATOMS: atom_id res chain seq x y z
N MET A 1 12.07 39.71 13.98
CA MET A 1 11.55 39.79 12.60
C MET A 1 11.26 38.37 12.13
N LYS A 2 9.99 38.01 11.89
CA LYS A 2 9.62 36.69 11.36
C LYS A 2 9.58 36.81 9.83
N GLU A 3 10.64 36.37 9.17
CA GLU A 3 10.69 36.25 7.72
C GLU A 3 9.75 35.11 7.28
N ASN A 4 8.69 35.45 6.54
CA ASN A 4 7.78 34.46 5.96
C ASN A 4 8.47 33.82 4.75
N VAL A 5 9.06 32.64 4.95
CA VAL A 5 9.70 31.86 3.88
C VAL A 5 8.63 31.41 2.88
N THR A 6 8.59 32.07 1.73
CA THR A 6 7.70 31.71 0.63
C THR A 6 8.29 30.56 -0.19
N ARG A 7 7.44 29.67 -0.74
CA ARG A 7 7.86 28.51 -1.55
C ARG A 7 8.77 28.89 -2.72
N ARG A 8 8.55 30.07 -3.31
CA ARG A 8 9.39 30.61 -4.39
C ARG A 8 10.78 31.04 -3.89
N ALA A 9 10.89 31.58 -2.67
CA ALA A 9 12.17 31.92 -2.06
C ALA A 9 12.97 30.67 -1.70
N PHE A 10 12.30 29.63 -1.18
CA PHE A 10 12.92 28.34 -0.90
C PHE A 10 13.48 27.70 -2.17
N LEU A 11 12.67 27.54 -3.22
CA LEU A 11 13.11 26.94 -4.48
C LEU A 11 14.25 27.71 -5.17
N LYS A 12 14.22 29.06 -5.11
CA LYS A 12 15.33 29.88 -5.64
C LYS A 12 16.61 29.70 -4.83
N SER A 13 16.52 29.61 -3.50
CA SER A 13 17.67 29.35 -2.63
C SER A 13 18.23 27.94 -2.84
N SER A 14 17.38 26.93 -3.00
CA SER A 14 17.79 25.54 -3.32
C SER A 14 18.47 25.44 -4.69
N ALA A 15 17.96 26.13 -5.71
CA ALA A 15 18.53 26.12 -7.05
C ALA A 15 19.89 26.84 -7.12
N ALA A 16 20.08 27.92 -6.35
CA ALA A 16 21.35 28.63 -6.28
C ALA A 16 22.46 27.80 -5.61
N VAL A 17 22.12 26.99 -4.62
CA VAL A 17 23.06 26.04 -3.98
C VAL A 17 23.36 24.84 -4.88
N GLY A 18 22.41 24.42 -5.73
CA GLY A 18 22.61 23.35 -6.71
C GLY A 18 23.47 23.75 -7.92
N ALA A 19 23.49 25.04 -8.30
CA ALA A 19 24.21 25.51 -9.48
C ALA A 19 25.74 25.71 -9.27
N ILE A 20 26.21 25.76 -8.02
CA ILE A 20 27.66 25.81 -7.72
C ILE A 20 28.32 24.43 -7.90
N GLY A 21 27.54 23.35 -8.00
CA GLY A 21 28.05 21.98 -8.15
C GLY A 21 28.28 21.48 -9.59
N VAL A 22 28.02 22.29 -10.63
CA VAL A 22 27.98 21.79 -12.03
C VAL A 22 28.91 22.50 -13.03
N ILE A 23 29.77 23.42 -12.59
CA ILE A 23 30.73 24.06 -13.51
C ILE A 23 32.16 23.91 -12.97
N GLY A 24 32.87 22.91 -13.48
CA GLY A 24 34.30 22.73 -13.27
C GLY A 24 34.66 21.49 -12.48
N ALA A 25 35.31 20.54 -13.14
CA ALA A 25 35.95 19.40 -12.50
C ALA A 25 36.83 19.88 -11.34
N SER A 26 36.67 19.27 -10.14
CA SER A 26 37.44 19.47 -8.91
C SER A 26 36.97 20.53 -7.88
N GLY A 27 35.67 20.61 -7.58
CA GLY A 27 35.21 21.34 -6.38
C GLY A 27 33.83 20.90 -5.88
N THR A 28 33.79 20.31 -4.68
CA THR A 28 32.64 20.25 -3.74
C THR A 28 31.36 19.45 -4.06
N THR A 29 31.41 18.36 -4.84
CA THR A 29 30.43 17.24 -4.73
C THR A 29 30.56 16.45 -3.41
N GLY A 30 30.98 17.10 -2.33
CA GLY A 30 31.29 16.50 -1.03
C GLY A 30 30.31 16.83 0.10
N LEU A 31 29.20 17.53 -0.15
CA LEU A 31 28.31 17.95 0.94
C LEU A 31 27.17 16.98 1.30
N LEU A 32 27.24 15.71 0.87
CA LEU A 32 26.42 14.62 1.39
C LEU A 32 27.27 13.33 1.46
N THR A 33 28.39 13.39 2.18
CA THR A 33 29.21 12.21 2.50
C THR A 33 28.67 11.56 3.78
N SER A 34 27.77 10.57 3.64
CA SER A 34 27.23 9.86 4.81
C SER A 34 28.16 8.76 5.36
N CYS A 35 29.32 8.50 4.75
CA CYS A 35 30.28 7.51 5.26
C CYS A 35 31.70 7.91 4.86
N SER A 36 32.47 8.42 5.81
CA SER A 36 33.90 8.70 5.68
C SER A 36 34.72 7.42 5.85
N GLY A 37 35.21 6.86 4.74
CA GLY A 37 36.14 5.73 4.73
C GLY A 37 36.98 5.69 3.46
N ASN A 38 38.30 5.79 3.64
CA ASN A 38 39.42 5.85 2.69
C ASN A 38 39.23 5.15 1.32
N LYS A 39 39.60 5.84 0.23
CA LYS A 39 39.53 5.38 -1.18
C LYS A 39 40.25 4.05 -1.40
N LYS A 40 39.60 3.08 -2.06
CA LYS A 40 40.15 2.16 -3.09
C LYS A 40 39.13 1.16 -3.67
N ASN A 41 37.86 1.54 -3.83
CA ASN A 41 36.96 0.77 -4.68
C ASN A 41 36.14 1.77 -5.48
N ALA A 42 36.43 1.89 -6.77
CA ALA A 42 35.46 2.47 -7.69
C ALA A 42 34.14 1.72 -7.46
N LEU A 43 33.07 2.44 -7.13
CA LEU A 43 31.72 1.89 -7.10
C LEU A 43 31.46 1.30 -8.49
N LYS A 44 31.76 0.01 -8.68
CA LYS A 44 31.32 -0.72 -9.85
C LYS A 44 29.80 -0.69 -9.80
N PRO A 45 29.13 -0.10 -10.79
CA PRO A 45 27.69 -0.21 -10.90
C PRO A 45 27.31 -1.69 -10.83
N LEU A 46 26.34 -2.04 -9.99
CA LEU A 46 25.88 -3.44 -9.85
C LEU A 46 25.33 -3.99 -11.18
N LYS A 47 24.98 -3.11 -12.12
CA LYS A 47 24.47 -3.41 -13.46
C LYS A 47 25.00 -2.39 -14.45
N GLU A 48 25.14 -2.80 -15.72
CA GLU A 48 25.67 -1.94 -16.78
C GLU A 48 24.80 -0.68 -16.94
N PRO A 49 25.39 0.51 -17.19
CA PRO A 49 24.64 1.73 -17.45
C PRO A 49 23.63 1.50 -18.58
N GLY A 50 22.34 1.73 -18.31
CA GLY A 50 21.24 1.47 -19.26
C GLY A 50 20.53 0.14 -19.06
N THR A 51 21.03 -0.76 -18.20
CA THR A 51 20.33 -1.99 -17.82
C THR A 51 19.56 -1.77 -16.51
N TYR A 52 18.24 -1.65 -16.61
CA TYR A 52 17.35 -1.66 -15.46
C TYR A 52 16.80 -3.06 -15.26
N TYR A 53 16.84 -3.54 -14.02
CA TYR A 53 16.08 -4.72 -13.65
C TYR A 53 14.62 -4.34 -13.53
N ILE A 54 13.85 -4.72 -14.54
CA ILE A 54 12.40 -4.65 -14.49
C ILE A 54 11.95 -6.09 -14.22
N PRO A 55 11.47 -6.39 -13.00
CA PRO A 55 10.90 -7.70 -12.74
C PRO A 55 9.66 -7.90 -13.61
N GLU A 56 9.26 -9.15 -13.80
CA GLU A 56 7.92 -9.42 -14.34
C GLU A 56 6.87 -8.81 -13.40
N LEU A 57 5.97 -8.01 -13.95
CA LEU A 57 4.89 -7.35 -13.23
C LEU A 57 3.56 -7.95 -13.70
N PRO A 58 3.19 -9.16 -13.25
CA PRO A 58 1.91 -9.74 -13.60
C PRO A 58 0.77 -8.97 -12.94
N ASP A 59 -0.37 -8.90 -13.62
CA ASP A 59 -1.57 -8.22 -13.09
C ASP A 59 -2.20 -8.96 -11.91
N MET A 60 -2.03 -10.29 -11.86
CA MET A 60 -2.55 -11.16 -10.82
C MET A 60 -1.41 -11.95 -10.15
N ALA A 61 -1.64 -12.34 -8.90
CA ALA A 61 -0.77 -13.26 -8.18
C ALA A 61 -0.77 -14.64 -8.85
N LYS A 62 0.32 -15.38 -8.66
CA LYS A 62 0.42 -16.78 -9.12
C LYS A 62 -0.63 -17.63 -8.42
N ASP A 63 -1.18 -18.60 -9.16
CA ASP A 63 -2.11 -19.57 -8.60
C ASP A 63 -1.49 -20.33 -7.42
N GLY A 64 -2.31 -20.64 -6.43
CA GLY A 64 -1.86 -21.27 -5.19
C GLY A 64 -3.01 -21.86 -4.38
N LYS A 65 -2.77 -22.04 -3.08
CA LYS A 65 -3.81 -22.46 -2.14
C LYS A 65 -4.91 -21.40 -2.11
N GLU A 66 -6.17 -21.84 -2.12
CA GLU A 66 -7.30 -20.93 -1.92
C GLU A 66 -7.18 -20.19 -0.58
N LEU A 67 -7.54 -18.90 -0.60
CA LEU A 67 -7.51 -18.04 0.59
C LEU A 67 -8.90 -17.47 0.88
N LYS A 68 -9.33 -17.63 2.13
CA LYS A 68 -10.57 -17.07 2.65
C LYS A 68 -10.26 -15.82 3.45
N ALA A 69 -10.79 -14.68 3.03
CA ALA A 69 -10.61 -13.43 3.72
C ALA A 69 -11.86 -13.02 4.53
N GLY A 70 -11.60 -12.37 5.67
CA GLY A 70 -12.59 -11.61 6.42
C GLY A 70 -12.35 -10.11 6.29
N VAL A 71 -13.42 -9.31 6.23
CA VAL A 71 -13.33 -7.85 6.13
C VAL A 71 -13.78 -7.22 7.43
N ILE A 72 -12.95 -6.35 8.01
CA ILE A 72 -13.27 -5.54 9.19
C ILE A 72 -13.27 -4.07 8.76
N GLY A 73 -14.41 -3.39 8.93
CA GLY A 73 -14.66 -2.07 8.39
C GLY A 73 -15.21 -2.14 6.97
N CYS A 74 -16.51 -2.37 6.83
CA CYS A 74 -17.24 -2.58 5.57
C CYS A 74 -17.60 -1.26 4.84
N GLY A 75 -17.01 -0.12 5.24
CA GLY A 75 -17.17 1.16 4.58
C GLY A 75 -16.52 1.23 3.18
N GLY A 76 -16.40 2.43 2.61
CA GLY A 76 -15.89 2.62 1.25
C GLY A 76 -14.48 2.05 1.02
N ARG A 77 -13.57 2.19 2.01
CA ARG A 77 -12.22 1.62 1.92
C ARG A 77 -12.21 0.10 2.04
N GLY A 78 -12.93 -0.49 2.99
CA GLY A 78 -12.98 -1.95 3.11
C GLY A 78 -13.71 -2.61 1.95
N SER A 79 -14.75 -1.97 1.41
CA SER A 79 -15.37 -2.41 0.16
C SER A 79 -14.34 -2.42 -0.98
N GLY A 80 -13.63 -1.31 -1.21
CA GLY A 80 -12.59 -1.24 -2.24
C GLY A 80 -11.51 -2.32 -2.05
N ALA A 81 -10.99 -2.44 -0.83
CA ALA A 81 -9.96 -3.44 -0.51
C ALA A 81 -10.44 -4.89 -0.71
N ALA A 82 -11.72 -5.19 -0.41
CA ALA A 82 -12.29 -6.50 -0.68
C ALA A 82 -12.32 -6.81 -2.17
N PHE A 83 -12.69 -5.85 -3.01
CA PHE A 83 -12.71 -6.02 -4.47
C PHE A 83 -11.29 -6.06 -5.06
N ASP A 84 -10.36 -5.25 -4.55
CA ASP A 84 -8.94 -5.31 -4.93
C ASP A 84 -8.38 -6.70 -4.63
N PHE A 85 -8.67 -7.25 -3.44
CA PHE A 85 -8.29 -8.62 -3.08
C PHE A 85 -8.86 -9.66 -4.04
N LEU A 86 -10.15 -9.58 -4.36
CA LEU A 86 -10.82 -10.50 -5.29
C LEU A 86 -10.33 -10.37 -6.74
N ASN A 87 -9.78 -9.22 -7.12
CA ASN A 87 -9.21 -8.99 -8.45
C ASN A 87 -7.72 -9.35 -8.51
N ALA A 88 -7.04 -9.44 -7.37
CA ALA A 88 -5.59 -9.64 -7.31
C ALA A 88 -5.16 -11.09 -7.54
N ALA A 89 -6.04 -12.09 -7.41
CA ALA A 89 -5.67 -13.50 -7.51
C ALA A 89 -6.85 -14.40 -7.88
N ASN A 90 -6.56 -15.57 -8.45
CA ASN A 90 -7.52 -16.66 -8.56
C ASN A 90 -7.62 -17.42 -7.24
N GLY A 91 -8.77 -18.05 -6.97
CA GLY A 91 -8.96 -18.90 -5.78
C GLY A 91 -9.07 -18.14 -4.45
N VAL A 92 -9.36 -16.84 -4.49
CA VAL A 92 -9.58 -16.04 -3.28
C VAL A 92 -11.06 -15.67 -3.12
N THR A 93 -11.54 -15.62 -1.88
CA THR A 93 -12.96 -15.33 -1.60
C THR A 93 -13.14 -14.60 -0.27
N ILE A 94 -14.31 -13.97 -0.08
CA ILE A 94 -14.70 -13.32 1.17
C ILE A 94 -15.72 -14.21 1.89
N VAL A 95 -15.46 -14.52 3.15
CA VAL A 95 -16.31 -15.46 3.93
C VAL A 95 -16.93 -14.85 5.18
N ALA A 96 -16.43 -13.70 5.64
CA ALA A 96 -16.94 -13.03 6.83
C ALA A 96 -16.81 -11.51 6.72
N LEU A 97 -17.79 -10.80 7.26
CA LEU A 97 -17.85 -9.34 7.26
C LEU A 97 -18.11 -8.84 8.68
N GLY A 98 -17.43 -7.76 9.07
CA GLY A 98 -17.59 -7.12 10.36
C GLY A 98 -17.54 -5.60 10.25
N ASP A 99 -18.50 -4.93 10.88
CA ASP A 99 -18.49 -3.47 11.05
C ASP A 99 -19.26 -3.10 12.33
N VAL A 100 -19.12 -1.88 12.81
CA VAL A 100 -19.95 -1.36 13.90
C VAL A 100 -21.34 -0.95 13.40
N PHE A 101 -21.48 -0.67 12.10
CA PHE A 101 -22.72 -0.24 11.47
C PHE A 101 -23.30 -1.32 10.52
N GLU A 102 -24.54 -1.73 10.77
CA GLU A 102 -25.23 -2.78 10.01
C GLU A 102 -25.39 -2.45 8.52
N ASP A 103 -25.68 -1.18 8.20
CA ASP A 103 -25.84 -0.72 6.81
C ASP A 103 -24.57 -0.94 5.98
N LYS A 104 -23.39 -0.83 6.60
CA LYS A 104 -22.10 -1.08 5.94
C LYS A 104 -21.90 -2.55 5.64
N VAL A 105 -22.21 -3.43 6.58
CA VAL A 105 -22.10 -4.88 6.40
C VAL A 105 -23.04 -5.34 5.29
N ASN A 106 -24.31 -4.93 5.33
CA ASN A 106 -25.31 -5.30 4.33
C ASN A 106 -24.95 -4.73 2.95
N SER A 107 -24.53 -3.47 2.87
CA SER A 107 -24.14 -2.87 1.59
C SER A 107 -22.96 -3.58 0.94
N LEU A 108 -21.95 -4.01 1.71
CA LEU A 108 -20.84 -4.78 1.15
C LEU A 108 -21.28 -6.20 0.75
N ALA A 109 -22.10 -6.87 1.56
CA ALA A 109 -22.62 -8.19 1.22
C ALA A 109 -23.43 -8.18 -0.09
N ASP A 110 -24.28 -7.17 -0.29
CA ASP A 110 -25.09 -7.03 -1.50
C ASP A 110 -24.22 -6.81 -2.74
N LYS A 111 -23.16 -5.98 -2.64
CA LYS A 111 -22.20 -5.78 -3.73
C LYS A 111 -21.42 -7.04 -4.06
N LEU A 112 -20.95 -7.77 -3.06
CA LEU A 112 -20.26 -9.05 -3.24
C LEU A 112 -21.15 -10.06 -3.97
N LYS A 113 -22.43 -10.11 -3.61
CA LYS A 113 -23.41 -10.98 -4.27
C LYS A 113 -23.66 -10.54 -5.72
N ALA A 114 -23.88 -9.25 -5.95
CA ALA A 114 -24.23 -8.71 -7.27
C ALA A 114 -23.08 -8.79 -8.28
N GLU A 115 -21.85 -8.47 -7.87
CA GLU A 115 -20.72 -8.30 -8.79
C GLU A 115 -19.79 -9.51 -8.86
N LYS A 116 -19.73 -10.30 -7.78
CA LYS A 116 -18.81 -11.44 -7.66
C LYS A 116 -19.52 -12.77 -7.41
N ASN A 117 -20.85 -12.76 -7.30
CA ASN A 117 -21.67 -13.93 -6.94
C ASN A 117 -21.20 -14.60 -5.63
N ILE A 118 -20.65 -13.81 -4.70
CA ILE A 118 -20.22 -14.28 -3.38
C ILE A 118 -21.36 -14.00 -2.40
N ASP A 119 -21.96 -15.05 -1.87
CA ASP A 119 -22.99 -14.96 -0.86
C ASP A 119 -22.38 -15.16 0.52
N VAL A 120 -22.17 -14.07 1.26
CA VAL A 120 -21.70 -14.16 2.65
C VAL A 120 -22.89 -14.52 3.53
N PRO A 121 -22.90 -15.67 4.23
CA PRO A 121 -24.01 -16.06 5.08
C PRO A 121 -24.35 -15.03 6.17
N ALA A 122 -25.62 -14.92 6.58
CA ALA A 122 -26.05 -13.96 7.59
C ALA A 122 -25.38 -14.18 8.97
N ASP A 123 -25.08 -15.42 9.33
CA ASP A 123 -24.34 -15.80 10.54
C ASP A 123 -22.82 -15.53 10.44
N LYS A 124 -22.36 -15.02 9.29
CA LYS A 124 -20.99 -14.54 9.03
C LYS A 124 -20.93 -13.03 8.79
N ARG A 125 -22.02 -12.33 9.10
CA ARG A 125 -22.15 -10.87 9.04
C ARG A 125 -22.30 -10.34 10.46
N PHE A 126 -21.25 -9.71 10.98
CA PHE A 126 -21.18 -9.32 12.38
C PHE A 126 -21.29 -7.81 12.52
N VAL A 127 -22.11 -7.37 13.49
CA VAL A 127 -22.34 -5.96 13.78
C VAL A 127 -21.95 -5.65 15.22
N GLY A 128 -21.23 -4.54 15.43
CA GLY A 128 -20.90 -4.00 16.75
C GLY A 128 -19.39 -3.93 17.02
N LEU A 129 -19.03 -3.43 18.21
CA LEU A 129 -17.63 -3.20 18.59
C LEU A 129 -16.78 -4.48 18.67
N ASP A 130 -17.43 -5.63 18.89
CA ASP A 130 -16.79 -6.94 18.92
C ASP A 130 -16.89 -7.72 17.60
N ALA A 131 -17.38 -7.09 16.52
CA ALA A 131 -17.48 -7.74 15.21
C ALA A 131 -16.13 -8.26 14.70
N TYR A 132 -15.04 -7.54 14.98
CA TYR A 132 -13.69 -7.94 14.56
C TYR A 132 -13.27 -9.30 15.13
N LYS A 133 -13.63 -9.61 16.39
CA LYS A 133 -13.34 -10.90 17.04
C LYS A 133 -14.04 -12.03 16.29
N GLN A 134 -15.33 -11.83 16.00
CA GLN A 134 -16.15 -12.81 15.28
C GLN A 134 -15.67 -13.04 13.85
N VAL A 135 -15.17 -12.00 13.16
CA VAL A 135 -14.53 -12.14 11.84
C VAL A 135 -13.26 -12.99 11.93
N ILE A 136 -12.40 -12.75 12.92
CA ILE A 136 -11.16 -13.52 13.12
C ILE A 136 -11.49 -14.99 13.44
N ASP A 137 -12.47 -15.23 14.30
CA ASP A 137 -12.90 -16.57 14.71
C ASP A 137 -13.69 -17.31 13.62
N SER A 138 -13.97 -16.67 12.48
CA SER A 138 -14.77 -17.26 11.39
C SER A 138 -14.01 -18.24 10.50
N GLY A 139 -12.75 -18.55 10.81
CA GLY A 139 -11.91 -19.47 10.04
C GLY A 139 -11.34 -18.81 8.78
N VAL A 140 -10.92 -17.56 8.90
CA VAL A 140 -10.28 -16.79 7.83
C VAL A 140 -8.77 -17.07 7.78
N ASP A 141 -8.20 -17.10 6.58
CA ASP A 141 -6.74 -17.17 6.38
C ASP A 141 -6.12 -15.76 6.41
N VAL A 142 -6.89 -14.75 6.00
CA VAL A 142 -6.46 -13.35 5.84
C VAL A 142 -7.52 -12.40 6.40
N VAL A 143 -7.07 -11.31 7.02
CA VAL A 143 -7.95 -10.24 7.50
C VAL A 143 -7.65 -8.94 6.75
N ILE A 144 -8.68 -8.37 6.15
CA ILE A 144 -8.66 -7.01 5.58
C ILE A 144 -9.16 -6.06 6.66
N ASN A 145 -8.24 -5.38 7.34
CA ASN A 145 -8.57 -4.36 8.32
C ASN A 145 -8.58 -2.97 7.66
N ALA A 146 -9.77 -2.39 7.52
CA ALA A 146 -9.99 -1.08 6.96
C ALA A 146 -10.78 -0.16 7.89
N THR A 147 -10.73 -0.40 9.21
CA THR A 147 -11.31 0.52 10.20
C THR A 147 -10.47 1.79 10.30
N PRO A 148 -11.09 2.97 10.51
CA PRO A 148 -10.35 4.22 10.79
C PRO A 148 -9.43 4.09 12.03
N PRO A 149 -8.32 4.84 12.11
CA PRO A 149 -7.40 4.85 13.25
C PRO A 149 -7.96 5.55 14.49
#